data_AF-A0A1I6RE86-F1
#
_entry.id   AF-A0A1I6RE86-F1
#
_cell.length_a   1.000
_cell.length_b   1.000
_cell.length_c   1.000
_cell.angle_alpha   90.00
_cell.angle_beta   90.00
_cell.angle_gamma   90.00
#
_symmetry.space_group_name_H-M   'P 1'
#
loop_
_entity.id
_entity.type
_entity.pdbx_description
1 polymer ?
#
loop_
_entity_poly.entity_id
_entity_poly.type
_entity_poly.pdbx_seq_one_letter_code
_entity_poly.pdbx_strand_id
1 'polypeptide(L)'
;MTTRQTTEFEENMEESTQTEEGLPPRSEVHKDKKNKKSKFKIKHFFVRILTVLFILLPVGVLWYTEHYIVEKNKKSAADSEQSAFEVIFFNSKKKTNHESKSSSSKTFQFHTVKEGETLGEIAKNYFPDEDGIAIIKKYNEVAEVLEPGQVLKIPKKTGSETKK
;
A
#
# COMPACT_ATOMS: atom_id res chain seq x y z
N MET A 1 -25.31 -80.18 -70.46
CA MET A 1 -26.41 -79.21 -70.53
C MET A 1 -27.50 -79.71 -69.60
N THR A 2 -27.64 -79.08 -68.44
CA THR A 2 -28.74 -79.36 -67.52
C THR A 2 -29.00 -78.08 -66.74
N THR A 3 -30.09 -77.43 -67.11
CA THR A 3 -30.73 -76.29 -66.44
C THR A 3 -31.18 -76.70 -65.04
N ARG A 4 -30.97 -75.83 -64.04
CA ARG A 4 -31.85 -75.76 -62.88
C ARG A 4 -32.27 -74.32 -62.66
N GLN A 5 -33.58 -74.21 -62.61
CA GLN A 5 -34.44 -73.06 -62.79
C GLN A 5 -34.63 -72.39 -61.44
N THR A 6 -34.57 -71.06 -61.45
CA THR A 6 -35.02 -70.15 -60.41
C THR A 6 -36.54 -70.17 -60.33
N THR A 7 -37.08 -70.34 -59.13
CA THR A 7 -38.46 -69.98 -58.70
C THR A 7 -38.42 -69.86 -57.17
N GLU A 8 -38.45 -68.63 -56.66
CA GLU A 8 -39.63 -68.02 -56.03
C GLU A 8 -39.89 -68.55 -54.60
N PHE A 9 -39.48 -67.76 -53.62
CA PHE A 9 -40.21 -67.66 -52.36
C PHE A 9 -40.38 -66.16 -52.07
N GLU A 10 -41.57 -65.71 -52.44
CA GLU A 10 -42.18 -64.43 -52.14
C GLU A 10 -42.59 -64.41 -50.67
N GLU A 11 -42.08 -63.48 -49.86
CA GLU A 11 -42.85 -62.99 -48.71
C GLU A 11 -42.45 -61.54 -48.37
N ASN A 12 -43.36 -60.66 -48.76
CA ASN A 12 -43.49 -59.29 -48.34
C ASN A 12 -43.86 -59.30 -46.84
N MET A 13 -42.97 -58.81 -45.96
CA MET A 13 -43.34 -58.48 -44.59
C MET A 13 -42.92 -57.05 -44.30
N GLU A 14 -43.92 -56.19 -44.25
CA GLU A 14 -43.89 -54.78 -43.87
C GLU A 14 -43.20 -54.59 -42.52
N GLU A 15 -42.20 -53.70 -42.41
CA GLU A 15 -41.81 -53.17 -41.11
C GLU A 15 -41.29 -51.73 -41.19
N SER A 16 -42.18 -50.80 -40.85
CA SER A 16 -41.87 -49.45 -40.44
C SER A 16 -41.39 -49.45 -38.98
N THR A 17 -40.09 -49.26 -38.75
CA THR A 17 -39.52 -48.94 -37.42
C THR A 17 -38.35 -47.98 -37.65
N GLN A 18 -38.51 -46.68 -37.44
CA GLN A 18 -38.37 -46.02 -36.14
C GLN A 18 -37.32 -46.69 -35.25
N THR A 19 -36.22 -45.95 -35.03
CA THR A 19 -35.22 -46.17 -33.98
C THR A 19 -34.56 -47.54 -33.97
N GLU A 20 -33.66 -47.77 -34.93
CA GLU A 20 -32.50 -48.60 -34.68
C GLU A 20 -31.75 -48.00 -33.47
N GLU A 21 -31.89 -48.66 -32.32
CA GLU A 21 -30.97 -48.57 -31.18
C GLU A 21 -29.59 -49.15 -31.60
N GLY A 22 -29.03 -48.61 -32.67
CA GLY A 22 -27.71 -48.91 -33.14
C GLY A 22 -26.69 -48.27 -32.22
N LEU A 23 -25.67 -49.06 -31.88
CA LEU A 23 -24.47 -48.64 -31.16
C LEU A 23 -24.09 -47.19 -31.52
N PRO A 24 -23.75 -46.35 -30.52
CA PRO A 24 -23.50 -44.94 -30.78
C PRO A 24 -22.46 -44.80 -31.90
N PRO A 25 -22.73 -43.93 -32.89
CA PRO A 25 -21.83 -43.79 -34.02
C PRO A 25 -20.43 -43.48 -33.50
N ARG A 26 -19.43 -44.12 -34.08
CA ARG A 26 -18.01 -44.05 -33.66
C ARG A 26 -17.48 -42.61 -33.46
N SER A 27 -18.13 -41.61 -34.05
CA SER A 27 -17.88 -40.18 -33.89
C SER A 27 -18.39 -39.55 -32.58
N GLU A 28 -19.35 -40.18 -31.90
CA GLU A 28 -19.99 -39.69 -30.67
C GLU A 28 -19.10 -39.92 -29.44
N VAL A 29 -18.38 -41.06 -29.40
CA VAL A 29 -17.56 -41.50 -28.26
C VAL A 29 -16.33 -40.59 -28.01
N HIS A 30 -15.91 -39.78 -28.99
CA HIS A 30 -14.75 -38.88 -28.86
C HIS A 30 -15.13 -37.39 -28.65
N LYS A 31 -16.38 -37.07 -28.31
CA LYS A 31 -16.83 -35.68 -28.08
C LYS A 31 -16.30 -35.05 -26.78
N ASP A 32 -15.67 -35.81 -25.88
CA ASP A 32 -15.27 -35.35 -24.54
C ASP A 32 -14.12 -34.32 -24.50
N LYS A 33 -13.58 -33.91 -25.65
CA LYS A 33 -12.53 -32.88 -25.71
C LYS A 33 -13.02 -31.50 -26.17
N LYS A 34 -14.30 -31.19 -25.98
CA LYS A 34 -14.82 -29.80 -26.09
C LYS A 34 -14.41 -28.91 -24.91
N ASN A 35 -13.85 -29.47 -23.84
CA ASN A 35 -13.19 -28.71 -22.78
C ASN A 35 -11.70 -28.51 -23.12
N LYS A 36 -11.41 -27.81 -24.22
CA LYS A 36 -10.05 -27.35 -24.51
C LYS A 36 -9.71 -26.29 -23.45
N LYS A 37 -9.18 -26.74 -22.30
CA LYS A 37 -8.73 -25.88 -21.19
C LYS A 37 -7.98 -24.70 -21.78
N SER A 38 -8.56 -23.51 -21.67
CA SER A 38 -7.94 -22.27 -22.17
C SER A 38 -6.61 -22.14 -21.47
N LYS A 39 -5.53 -22.45 -22.18
CA LYS A 39 -4.17 -22.22 -21.69
C LYS A 39 -3.96 -20.72 -21.78
N PHE A 40 -4.49 -19.97 -20.81
CA PHE A 40 -4.28 -18.53 -20.68
C PHE A 40 -2.77 -18.31 -20.55
N LYS A 41 -2.13 -17.95 -21.66
CA LYS A 41 -0.73 -17.57 -21.68
C LYS A 41 -0.69 -16.11 -21.25
N ILE A 42 -0.48 -15.87 -19.95
CA ILE A 42 -0.43 -14.57 -19.25
C ILE A 42 0.82 -13.74 -19.68
N LYS A 43 1.33 -13.95 -20.90
CA LYS A 43 2.70 -13.62 -21.28
C LYS A 43 3.04 -12.13 -21.15
N HIS A 44 2.02 -11.25 -21.14
CA HIS A 44 2.17 -9.80 -20.93
C HIS A 44 1.10 -9.17 -20.03
N PHE A 45 0.32 -9.96 -19.30
CA PHE A 45 -0.75 -9.41 -18.45
C PHE A 45 -0.19 -8.50 -17.35
N PHE A 46 0.90 -8.93 -16.70
CA PHE A 46 1.58 -8.16 -15.66
C PHE A 46 2.18 -6.86 -16.21
N VAL A 47 2.82 -6.91 -17.37
CA VAL A 47 3.40 -5.72 -18.01
C VAL A 47 2.32 -4.74 -18.45
N ARG A 48 1.17 -5.25 -18.94
CA ARG A 48 0.01 -4.43 -19.29
C ARG A 48 -0.62 -3.77 -18.07
N ILE A 49 -0.70 -4.48 -16.95
CA ILE A 49 -1.16 -3.90 -15.67
C ILE A 49 -0.17 -2.86 -15.17
N LEU A 50 1.14 -3.14 -15.24
CA LEU A 50 2.18 -2.21 -14.79
C LEU A 50 2.16 -0.91 -15.61
N THR A 51 2.03 -1.00 -16.93
CA THR A 51 1.92 0.18 -17.79
C THR A 51 0.66 0.99 -17.52
N VAL A 52 -0.49 0.33 -17.30
CA VAL A 52 -1.72 1.01 -16.87
C VAL A 52 -1.52 1.70 -15.52
N LEU A 53 -0.91 1.04 -14.52
CA LEU A 53 -0.62 1.64 -13.22
C LEU A 53 0.36 2.81 -13.32
N PHE A 54 1.35 2.73 -14.20
CA PHE A 54 2.34 3.78 -14.40
C PHE A 54 1.73 5.03 -15.06
N ILE A 55 0.71 4.85 -15.91
CA ILE A 55 -0.08 5.94 -16.48
C ILE A 55 -1.13 6.43 -15.48
N LEU A 56 -1.68 5.54 -14.65
CA LEU A 56 -2.70 5.88 -13.65
C LEU A 56 -2.11 6.65 -12.47
N LEU A 57 -0.86 6.41 -12.09
CA LEU A 57 -0.18 7.11 -10.99
C LEU A 57 -0.15 8.63 -11.19
N PRO A 58 0.34 9.19 -12.30
CA PRO A 58 0.37 10.64 -12.50
C PRO A 58 -1.05 11.22 -12.64
N VAL A 59 -1.95 10.56 -13.35
CA VAL A 59 -3.35 11.03 -13.51
C VAL A 59 -4.10 11.00 -12.18
N GLY A 60 -3.93 9.94 -11.39
CA GLY A 60 -4.54 9.77 -10.08
C GLY A 60 -3.98 10.75 -9.05
N VAL A 61 -2.67 11.01 -9.06
CA VAL A 61 -2.06 12.03 -8.20
C VAL A 61 -2.61 13.41 -8.57
N LEU A 62 -2.66 13.78 -9.85
CA LEU A 62 -3.22 15.07 -10.29
C LEU A 62 -4.69 15.25 -9.88
N TRP A 63 -5.51 14.20 -10.04
CA TRP A 63 -6.90 14.24 -9.63
C TRP A 63 -7.05 14.33 -8.10
N TYR A 64 -6.21 13.60 -7.36
CA TYR A 64 -6.17 13.63 -5.91
C TYR A 64 -5.73 14.99 -5.36
N THR A 65 -4.72 15.62 -5.96
CA THR A 65 -4.29 16.96 -5.54
C THR A 65 -5.39 17.99 -5.76
N GLU A 66 -6.07 17.94 -6.91
CA GLU A 66 -7.18 18.86 -7.20
C GLU A 66 -8.34 18.68 -6.22
N HIS A 67 -8.72 17.43 -5.92
CA HIS A 67 -9.77 17.12 -4.94
C HIS A 67 -9.38 17.52 -3.50
N TYR A 68 -8.13 17.25 -3.10
CA TYR A 68 -7.60 17.60 -1.78
C TYR A 68 -7.57 19.11 -1.56
N ILE A 69 -7.19 19.88 -2.59
CA ILE A 69 -7.17 21.34 -2.55
C ILE A 69 -8.59 21.90 -2.45
N VAL A 70 -9.56 21.34 -3.18
CA VAL A 70 -10.96 21.77 -3.11
C VAL A 70 -11.59 21.49 -1.74
N GLU A 71 -11.33 20.33 -1.12
CA GLU A 71 -11.83 20.04 0.24
C GLU A 71 -11.17 20.94 1.29
N LYS A 72 -9.86 21.22 1.18
CA LYS A 72 -9.19 22.18 2.07
C LYS A 72 -9.74 23.58 1.87
N ASN A 73 -9.95 24.03 0.63
CA ASN A 73 -10.50 25.36 0.35
C ASN A 73 -11.95 25.50 0.82
N LYS A 74 -12.80 24.46 0.76
CA LYS A 74 -14.14 24.49 1.38
C LYS A 74 -14.09 24.62 2.90
N LYS A 75 -13.09 24.02 3.55
CA LYS A 75 -12.89 24.09 5.01
C LYS A 75 -12.20 25.39 5.45
N SER A 76 -11.31 25.94 4.63
CA SER A 76 -10.62 27.21 4.85
C SER A 76 -11.50 28.43 4.51
N ALA A 77 -12.41 28.32 3.53
CA ALA A 77 -13.36 29.39 3.21
C ALA A 77 -14.43 29.62 4.29
N ALA A 78 -14.66 28.65 5.17
CA ALA A 78 -15.53 28.82 6.34
C ALA A 78 -14.86 29.57 7.51
N ASP A 79 -13.54 29.72 7.50
CA ASP A 79 -12.74 30.38 8.55
C ASP A 79 -12.01 31.64 8.04
N SER A 80 -12.17 32.04 6.77
CA SER A 80 -11.35 33.07 6.11
C SER A 80 -12.09 34.38 5.80
N GLU A 81 -12.85 34.95 6.73
CA GLU A 81 -13.24 36.36 6.62
C GLU A 81 -12.32 37.33 7.38
N GLN A 82 -11.37 36.86 8.19
CA GLN A 82 -10.45 37.77 8.90
C GLN A 82 -9.06 37.15 9.06
N SER A 83 -8.16 37.46 8.13
CA SER A 83 -6.72 37.71 8.37
C SER A 83 -5.91 37.35 7.12
N ALA A 84 -5.43 38.37 6.41
CA ALA A 84 -4.47 38.25 5.30
C ALA A 84 -3.02 38.01 5.77
N PHE A 85 -2.83 37.56 7.01
CA PHE A 85 -1.54 37.18 7.56
C PHE A 85 -1.65 35.81 8.24
N GLU A 86 -0.89 34.84 7.75
CA GLU A 86 -0.83 33.48 8.29
C GLU A 86 0.03 33.49 9.57
N VAL A 87 -0.59 33.31 10.73
CA VAL A 87 0.14 33.05 11.97
C VAL A 87 0.51 31.56 11.98
N ILE A 88 1.80 31.26 11.80
CA ILE A 88 2.31 29.88 11.88
C ILE A 88 2.21 29.38 13.32
N PHE A 89 1.13 28.68 13.65
CA PHE A 89 1.04 27.85 14.86
C PHE A 89 1.56 26.45 14.54
N PHE A 90 2.75 26.11 15.04
CA PHE A 90 3.30 24.74 14.98
C PHE A 90 2.49 23.81 15.90
N ASN A 91 1.36 23.31 15.42
CA ASN A 91 0.59 22.29 16.12
C ASN A 91 1.24 20.91 15.89
N SER A 92 2.11 20.53 16.81
CA SER A 92 2.75 19.22 16.86
C SER A 92 1.72 18.14 17.20
N LYS A 93 1.06 17.59 16.17
CA LYS A 93 0.37 16.29 16.23
C LYS A 93 0.06 15.78 14.82
N LYS A 94 1.03 15.12 14.19
CA LYS A 94 0.77 14.11 13.17
C LYS A 94 1.50 12.82 13.54
N LYS A 95 0.77 11.93 14.21
CA LYS A 95 1.15 10.53 14.37
C LYS A 95 1.09 9.88 12.99
N THR A 96 2.22 9.45 12.46
CA THR A 96 2.26 8.42 11.41
C THR A 96 2.66 7.11 12.07
N ASN A 97 1.72 6.18 12.05
CA ASN A 97 1.86 4.80 12.48
C ASN A 97 2.82 4.07 11.53
N HIS A 98 3.94 3.56 12.04
CA HIS A 98 4.68 2.47 11.42
C HIS A 98 5.36 1.63 12.51
N GLU A 99 5.11 0.33 12.41
CA GLU A 99 5.84 -0.81 12.98
C GLU A 99 6.12 -0.86 14.49
N SER A 100 5.38 -1.74 15.13
CA SER A 100 5.65 -2.37 16.42
C SER A 100 7.04 -3.00 16.48
N LYS A 101 7.94 -2.39 17.26
CA LYS A 101 9.00 -3.09 17.99
C LYS A 101 9.07 -2.49 19.39
N SER A 102 8.82 -3.36 20.37
CA SER A 102 9.00 -3.09 21.81
C SER A 102 10.30 -2.32 22.02
N SER A 103 10.17 -1.02 22.24
CA SER A 103 11.28 -0.12 22.51
C SER A 103 10.73 1.01 23.35
N SER A 104 11.41 1.29 24.45
CA SER A 104 11.10 2.40 25.33
C SER A 104 10.96 3.68 24.49
N SER A 105 9.75 4.24 24.46
CA SER A 105 9.46 5.48 23.73
C SER A 105 10.30 6.61 24.34
N LYS A 106 11.48 6.87 23.75
CA LYS A 106 12.33 7.99 24.15
C LYS A 106 11.58 9.29 23.87
N THR A 107 11.23 10.00 24.94
CA THR A 107 10.62 11.33 24.84
C THR A 107 11.70 12.36 24.59
N PHE A 108 11.42 13.40 23.81
CA PHE A 108 12.38 14.48 23.53
C PHE A 108 11.79 15.84 23.94
N GLN A 109 12.64 16.71 24.48
CA GLN A 109 12.41 18.12 24.77
C GLN A 109 13.24 18.96 23.78
N PHE A 110 12.68 20.07 23.29
CA PHE A 110 13.45 21.02 22.49
C PHE A 110 13.79 22.25 23.33
N HIS A 111 15.05 22.70 23.26
CA HIS A 111 15.56 23.92 23.88
C HIS A 111 16.10 24.85 22.81
N THR A 112 15.79 26.15 22.89
CA THR A 112 16.38 27.15 22.01
C THR A 112 17.51 27.83 22.76
N VAL A 113 18.71 27.77 22.21
CA VAL A 113 19.93 28.37 22.79
C VAL A 113 19.76 29.87 22.87
N LYS A 114 19.93 30.43 24.06
CA LYS A 114 19.92 31.89 24.27
C LYS A 114 21.30 32.48 24.05
N GLU A 115 21.35 33.79 23.87
CA GLU A 115 22.62 34.52 23.78
C GLU A 115 23.45 34.32 25.06
N GLY A 116 24.70 33.88 24.88
CA GLY A 116 25.63 33.60 25.98
C GLY A 116 25.51 32.23 26.64
N GLU A 117 24.52 31.40 26.28
CA GLU A 117 24.45 30.02 26.80
C GLU A 117 25.50 29.12 26.15
N THR A 118 26.15 28.28 26.96
CA THR A 118 27.11 27.28 26.47
C THR A 118 26.53 25.88 26.50
N LEU A 119 27.09 24.97 25.69
CA LEU A 119 26.68 23.56 25.68
C LEU A 119 26.81 22.92 27.07
N GLY A 120 27.82 23.32 27.85
CA GLY A 120 28.05 22.82 29.20
C GLY A 120 26.98 23.25 30.20
N GLU A 121 26.53 24.50 30.14
CA GLU A 121 25.45 25.01 31.00
C GLU A 121 24.12 24.35 30.69
N ILE A 122 23.79 24.24 29.40
CA ILE A 122 22.58 23.55 28.95
C ILE A 122 22.64 22.07 29.37
N ALA A 123 23.77 21.40 29.17
CA ALA A 123 23.97 20.01 29.60
C ALA A 123 23.71 19.83 31.10
N LYS A 124 24.26 20.69 31.96
CA LYS A 124 24.03 20.64 33.41
C LYS A 124 22.56 20.86 33.79
N ASN A 125 21.87 21.75 33.08
CA ASN A 125 20.45 22.03 33.34
C ASN A 125 19.55 20.83 33.02
N TYR A 126 19.87 20.07 31.96
CA TYR A 126 19.03 18.96 31.50
C TYR A 126 19.49 17.58 31.98
N PHE A 127 20.77 17.42 32.29
CA PHE A 127 21.39 16.17 32.74
C PHE A 127 22.36 16.45 33.91
N PRO A 128 21.85 16.80 35.09
CA PRO A 128 22.71 17.11 36.24
C PRO A 128 23.53 15.90 36.73
N ASP A 129 23.01 14.68 36.55
CA ASP A 129 23.59 13.43 37.08
C ASP A 129 24.38 12.62 36.02
N GLU A 130 24.51 13.12 34.79
CA GLU A 130 25.07 12.38 33.65
C GLU A 130 25.97 13.26 32.78
N ASP A 131 26.67 12.66 31.81
CA ASP A 131 27.41 13.41 30.79
C ASP A 131 26.47 14.00 29.74
N GLY A 132 25.81 15.11 30.10
CA GLY A 132 24.86 15.80 29.26
C GLY A 132 25.47 16.35 27.96
N ILE A 133 26.75 16.70 27.95
CA ILE A 133 27.43 17.26 26.78
C ILE A 133 27.52 16.19 25.70
N ALA A 134 28.02 15.00 26.05
CA ALA A 134 28.11 13.88 25.12
C ALA A 134 26.72 13.44 24.61
N ILE A 135 25.72 13.44 25.50
CA ILE A 135 24.34 13.11 25.13
C ILE A 135 23.80 14.11 24.11
N ILE A 136 23.81 15.41 24.42
CA ILE A 136 23.25 16.43 23.54
C ILE A 136 23.98 16.43 22.18
N LYS A 137 25.31 16.30 22.19
CA LYS A 137 26.11 16.23 20.96
C LYS A 137 25.72 15.05 20.09
N LYS A 138 25.48 13.88 20.68
CA LYS A 138 25.04 12.68 19.96
C LYS A 138 23.70 12.83 19.25
N TYR A 139 22.77 13.61 19.81
CA TYR A 139 21.42 13.78 19.23
C TYR A 139 21.28 14.95 18.27
N ASN A 140 22.21 15.90 18.28
CA ASN A 140 22.14 17.13 17.49
C ASN A 140 23.29 17.34 16.52
N GLU A 141 24.35 16.52 16.62
CA GLU A 141 25.55 16.60 15.77
C GLU A 141 26.18 18.01 15.78
N VAL A 142 26.16 18.67 16.94
CA VAL A 142 26.62 20.06 17.11
C VAL A 142 28.10 20.15 17.47
N ALA A 143 28.69 21.29 17.11
CA ALA A 143 30.03 21.68 17.55
C ALA A 143 30.03 22.06 19.06
N GLU A 144 31.22 22.33 19.59
CA GLU A 144 31.38 22.75 20.99
C GLU A 144 30.84 24.16 21.25
N VAL A 145 30.95 25.03 20.24
CA VAL A 145 30.37 26.38 20.26
C VAL A 145 28.96 26.31 19.68
N LEU A 146 28.00 26.84 20.42
CA LEU A 146 26.59 26.92 20.00
C LEU A 146 26.27 28.33 19.51
N GLU A 147 25.38 28.42 18.53
CA GLU A 147 24.89 29.70 18.03
C GLU A 147 23.59 30.11 18.75
N PRO A 148 23.43 31.38 19.14
CA PRO A 148 22.17 31.88 19.67
C PRO A 148 21.02 31.66 18.69
N GLY A 149 19.88 31.18 19.18
CA GLY A 149 18.71 30.82 18.37
C GLY A 149 18.71 29.38 17.85
N GLN A 150 19.79 28.62 18.03
CA GLN A 150 19.85 27.22 17.63
C GLN A 150 18.91 26.35 18.48
N VAL A 151 18.18 25.42 17.84
CA VAL A 151 17.27 24.51 18.54
C VAL A 151 17.96 23.17 18.79
N LEU A 152 18.07 22.77 20.05
CA LEU A 152 18.65 21.52 20.50
C LEU A 152 17.56 20.53 20.91
N LYS A 153 17.69 19.29 20.42
CA LYS A 153 16.92 18.11 20.77
C LYS A 153 17.54 17.41 21.97
N ILE A 154 16.79 17.38 23.07
CA ILE A 154 17.23 16.89 24.37
C ILE A 154 16.42 15.65 24.74
N PRO A 155 17.02 14.44 24.83
CA PRO A 155 16.30 13.24 25.21
C PRO A 155 15.91 13.26 26.70
N LYS A 156 14.63 13.01 27.01
CA LYS A 156 14.17 12.76 28.37
C LYS A 156 14.17 11.26 28.65
N LYS A 157 14.88 10.83 29.69
CA LYS A 157 14.71 9.49 30.26
C LYS A 157 13.36 9.47 30.99
N THR A 158 12.34 8.86 30.39
CA THR A 158 11.09 8.53 31.11
C THR A 158 11.38 7.36 32.04
N GLY A 159 11.88 7.64 33.24
CA GLY A 159 12.23 6.58 34.19
C GLY A 159 13.14 7.03 35.33
N SER A 160 12.73 8.04 36.08
CA SER A 160 13.09 8.23 37.49
C SER A 160 12.31 9.44 38.01
N GLU A 161 11.08 9.18 38.43
CA GLU A 161 10.35 10.09 39.32
C GLU A 161 11.18 10.25 40.59
N THR A 162 11.77 11.43 40.79
CA THR A 162 12.37 11.82 42.06
C THR A 162 11.23 11.92 43.07
N LYS A 163 11.04 10.85 43.84
CA LYS A 163 10.13 10.81 44.99
C LYS A 163 10.67 11.81 46.02
N LYS A 164 9.98 12.96 46.13
CA LYS A 164 10.17 13.93 47.20
C LYS A 164 9.75 13.32 48.54
#